data_AF-A0A226N245-F1
#
_entry.id   AF-A0A226N245-F1
#
_cell.length_a   1.000
_cell.length_b   1.000
_cell.length_c   1.000
_cell.angle_alpha   90.00
_cell.angle_beta   90.00
_cell.angle_gamma   90.00
#
_symmetry.space_group_name_H-M   'P 1'
#
loop_
_entity.id
_entity.type
_entity.pdbx_description
1 polymer ?
#
loop_
_entity_poly.entity_id
_entity_poly.type
_entity_poly.pdbx_seq_one_letter_code
_entity_poly.pdbx_strand_id
1 'polypeptide(L)'
;MHETNEKKNEQVLDLDRLTSTVTCIEEEIAQLHEKYKRAIEERNERKGDIEMQAVDEKISFLKMKVAEKERQIKLWFKTLPVKKALDAELVVLQIQYSQCKDRIEEMEEILVDLTNESRKRDLGGKDPSPPELQKKIEQLEVELTRKEEKLLETDLIYEHVSQLTDRIRATAENGKQGTLLLAMRINELQKKIKDRTKKMMALVAELSMKQAVAIKLQKEMRDKAEFLMIVSSRIDQGRPPPKETEMEWLKVLRNEKVYREAVEARARQAAEEEQARLPGHVLTTAEPRPTAYVPDDEYSLPVPRPYGALAPFKPSEPGSNMRHFRKPIIKPIEI
;
A
#
# COMPACT_ATOMS: atom_id res chain seq x y z
N MET A 1 -22.66 -38.68 71.87
CA MET A 1 -22.76 -39.31 70.53
C MET A 1 -23.27 -38.34 69.46
N HIS A 2 -24.24 -37.45 69.74
CA HIS A 2 -24.76 -36.49 68.74
C HIS A 2 -23.83 -35.29 68.45
N GLU A 3 -23.26 -34.65 69.47
CA GLU A 3 -22.39 -33.46 69.32
C GLU A 3 -21.06 -33.75 68.59
N THR A 4 -20.58 -34.99 68.71
CA THR A 4 -19.42 -35.51 67.97
C THR A 4 -19.71 -35.77 66.49
N ASN A 5 -20.98 -35.95 66.10
CA ASN A 5 -21.37 -36.13 64.69
C ASN A 5 -21.62 -34.79 64.00
N GLU A 6 -22.16 -33.79 64.69
CA GLU A 6 -22.28 -32.42 64.15
C GLU A 6 -20.90 -31.79 63.93
N LYS A 7 -19.98 -31.88 64.90
CA LYS A 7 -18.60 -31.41 64.72
C LYS A 7 -17.87 -32.13 63.58
N LYS A 8 -18.16 -33.42 63.35
CA LYS A 8 -17.63 -34.16 62.20
C LYS A 8 -18.24 -33.71 60.88
N ASN A 9 -19.55 -33.46 60.82
CA ASN A 9 -20.20 -32.96 59.61
C ASN A 9 -19.76 -31.53 59.25
N GLU A 10 -19.57 -30.67 60.26
CA GLU A 10 -19.04 -29.31 60.07
C GLU A 10 -17.57 -29.35 59.59
N GLN A 11 -16.75 -30.24 60.15
CA GLN A 11 -15.39 -30.49 59.65
C GLN A 11 -15.37 -31.02 58.20
N VAL A 12 -16.32 -31.86 57.81
CA VAL A 12 -16.44 -32.36 56.42
C VAL A 12 -16.84 -31.22 55.47
N LEU A 13 -17.78 -30.37 55.86
CA LEU A 13 -18.19 -29.20 55.08
C LEU A 13 -17.05 -28.20 54.89
N ASP A 14 -16.25 -27.95 55.93
CA ASP A 14 -15.08 -27.07 55.83
C ASP A 14 -13.96 -27.69 54.99
N LEU A 15 -13.79 -29.01 55.04
CA LEU A 15 -12.83 -29.73 54.21
C LEU A 15 -13.25 -29.72 52.72
N ASP A 16 -14.53 -29.84 52.42
CA ASP A 16 -15.07 -29.71 51.05
C ASP A 16 -14.91 -28.29 50.50
N ARG A 17 -15.16 -27.26 51.33
CA ARG A 17 -14.87 -25.85 50.97
C ARG A 17 -13.40 -25.63 50.69
N LEU A 18 -12.53 -26.12 51.56
CA LEU A 18 -11.08 -26.00 51.36
C LEU A 18 -10.65 -26.71 50.07
N THR A 19 -11.18 -27.91 49.82
CA THR A 19 -10.91 -28.67 48.59
C THR A 19 -11.36 -27.90 47.35
N SER A 20 -12.56 -27.30 47.36
CA SER A 20 -13.05 -26.48 46.26
C SER A 20 -12.22 -25.21 46.04
N THR A 21 -11.69 -24.59 47.09
CA THR A 21 -10.78 -23.44 46.95
C THR A 21 -9.42 -23.83 46.41
N VAL A 22 -8.90 -24.99 46.81
CA VAL A 22 -7.63 -25.54 46.29
C VAL A 22 -7.77 -25.88 44.81
N THR A 23 -8.85 -26.55 44.40
CA THR A 23 -9.07 -26.85 42.97
C THR A 23 -9.25 -25.60 42.13
N CYS A 24 -9.92 -24.56 42.66
CA CYS A 24 -10.03 -23.26 41.98
C CYS A 24 -8.65 -22.61 41.78
N ILE A 25 -7.81 -22.61 42.82
CA ILE A 25 -6.43 -22.08 42.74
C ILE A 25 -5.58 -22.90 41.75
N GLU A 26 -5.72 -24.23 41.74
CA GLU A 26 -5.03 -25.11 40.78
C GLU A 26 -5.43 -24.80 39.31
N GLU A 27 -6.71 -24.58 39.05
CA GLU A 27 -7.21 -24.16 37.73
C GLU A 27 -6.70 -22.78 37.33
N GLU A 28 -6.68 -21.81 38.25
CA GLU A 28 -6.11 -20.47 38.02
C GLU A 28 -4.61 -20.54 37.70
N ILE A 29 -3.85 -21.35 38.45
CA ILE A 29 -2.42 -21.58 38.19
C ILE A 29 -2.21 -22.21 36.81
N ALA A 30 -3.03 -23.20 36.42
CA ALA A 30 -2.96 -23.82 35.10
C ALA A 30 -3.25 -22.81 33.97
N GLN A 31 -4.26 -21.95 34.13
CA GLN A 31 -4.57 -20.89 33.17
C GLN A 31 -3.45 -19.85 33.07
N LEU A 32 -2.83 -19.48 34.19
CA LEU A 32 -1.72 -18.54 34.22
C LEU A 32 -0.46 -19.12 33.54
N HIS A 33 -0.16 -20.40 33.78
CA HIS A 33 0.95 -21.09 33.09
C HIS A 33 0.73 -21.14 31.58
N GLU A 34 -0.48 -21.44 31.12
CA GLU A 34 -0.82 -21.48 29.70
C GLU A 34 -0.71 -20.07 29.06
N LYS A 35 -1.21 -19.03 29.74
CA LYS A 35 -1.06 -17.63 29.30
C LYS A 35 0.42 -17.22 29.22
N TYR A 36 1.22 -17.57 30.23
CA TYR A 36 2.65 -17.27 30.25
C TYR A 36 3.40 -17.99 29.12
N LYS A 37 3.07 -19.26 28.88
CA LYS A 37 3.64 -20.04 27.78
C LYS A 37 3.36 -19.40 26.41
N ARG A 38 2.10 -19.05 26.15
CA ARG A 38 1.73 -18.34 24.90
C ARG A 38 2.45 -17.00 24.76
N ALA A 39 2.55 -16.22 25.84
CA ALA A 39 3.25 -14.94 25.81
C ALA A 39 4.74 -15.09 25.45
N ILE A 40 5.40 -16.15 25.93
CA ILE A 40 6.78 -16.47 25.56
C ILE A 40 6.86 -16.89 24.09
N GLU A 41 5.95 -17.77 23.64
CA GLU A 41 5.90 -18.25 22.26
C GLU A 41 5.71 -17.07 21.28
N GLU A 42 4.72 -16.21 21.51
CA GLU A 42 4.51 -15.01 20.70
C GLU A 42 5.71 -14.05 20.71
N ARG A 43 6.39 -13.90 21.86
CA ARG A 43 7.60 -13.07 21.95
C ARG A 43 8.73 -13.67 21.09
N ASN A 44 8.89 -14.99 21.10
CA ASN A 44 9.90 -15.68 20.32
C ASN A 44 9.59 -15.59 18.82
N GLU A 45 8.32 -15.74 18.42
CA GLU A 45 7.87 -15.56 17.04
C GLU A 45 8.17 -14.13 16.55
N ARG A 46 7.73 -13.11 17.31
CA ARG A 46 8.02 -11.70 16.95
C ARG A 46 9.51 -11.43 16.85
N LYS A 47 10.33 -11.99 17.74
CA LYS A 47 11.78 -11.86 17.67
C LYS A 47 12.34 -12.54 16.41
N GLY A 48 11.88 -13.74 16.09
CA GLY A 48 12.24 -14.47 14.88
C GLY A 48 11.86 -13.70 13.61
N ASP A 49 10.67 -13.10 13.57
CA ASP A 49 10.21 -12.27 12.44
C ASP A 49 11.11 -11.05 12.22
N ILE A 50 11.50 -10.35 13.29
CA ILE A 50 12.40 -9.19 13.20
C ILE A 50 13.78 -9.61 12.69
N GLU A 51 14.33 -10.72 13.20
CA GLU A 51 15.62 -11.24 12.75
C GLU A 51 15.56 -11.70 11.29
N MET A 52 14.45 -12.33 10.87
CA MET A 52 14.23 -12.73 9.49
C MET A 52 14.16 -11.51 8.56
N GLN A 53 13.39 -10.49 8.93
CA GLN A 53 13.31 -9.24 8.17
C GLN A 53 14.69 -8.58 8.01
N ALA A 54 15.48 -8.52 9.08
CA ALA A 54 16.84 -7.96 9.02
C ALA A 54 17.76 -8.75 8.06
N VAL A 55 17.62 -10.08 8.01
CA VAL A 55 18.37 -10.92 7.06
C VAL A 55 17.87 -10.71 5.63
N ASP A 56 16.56 -10.62 5.41
CA ASP A 56 15.97 -10.38 4.08
C ASP A 56 16.36 -9.01 3.51
N GLU A 57 16.41 -7.97 4.36
CA GLU A 57 16.94 -6.65 4.01
C GLU A 57 18.42 -6.74 3.59
N LYS A 58 19.23 -7.49 4.36
CA LYS A 58 20.65 -7.70 4.04
C LYS A 58 20.84 -8.46 2.73
N ILE A 59 20.03 -9.48 2.47
CA ILE A 59 20.02 -10.22 1.20
C ILE A 59 19.66 -9.27 0.05
N SER A 60 18.61 -8.47 0.21
CA SER A 60 18.16 -7.51 -0.80
C SER A 60 19.24 -6.46 -1.10
N PHE A 61 19.91 -5.95 -0.07
CA PHE A 61 21.03 -5.02 -0.21
C PHE A 61 22.23 -5.65 -0.93
N LEU A 62 22.58 -6.90 -0.59
CA LEU A 62 23.66 -7.61 -1.27
C LEU A 62 23.32 -7.89 -2.74
N LYS A 63 22.08 -8.28 -3.05
CA LYS A 63 21.60 -8.43 -4.44
C LYS A 63 21.73 -7.12 -5.22
N MET A 64 21.37 -5.98 -4.62
CA MET A 64 21.55 -4.67 -5.23
C MET A 64 23.03 -4.35 -5.51
N LYS A 65 23.94 -4.66 -4.56
CA LYS A 65 25.38 -4.49 -4.76
C LYS A 65 25.93 -5.35 -5.90
N VAL A 66 25.49 -6.61 -5.99
CA VAL A 66 25.89 -7.53 -7.07
C VAL A 66 25.41 -6.97 -8.41
N ALA A 67 24.15 -6.55 -8.51
CA ALA A 67 23.61 -5.98 -9.75
C ALA A 67 24.36 -4.72 -10.22
N GLU A 68 24.74 -3.82 -9.30
CA GLU A 68 25.55 -2.64 -9.65
C GLU A 68 26.97 -3.03 -10.10
N LYS A 69 27.60 -4.03 -9.45
CA LYS A 69 28.91 -4.53 -9.88
C LYS A 69 28.86 -5.18 -11.26
N GLU A 70 27.83 -5.96 -11.55
CA GLU A 70 27.60 -6.50 -12.90
C GLU A 70 27.39 -5.39 -13.93
N ARG A 71 26.66 -4.32 -13.57
CA ARG A 71 26.47 -3.15 -14.43
C ARG A 71 27.80 -2.46 -14.73
N GLN A 72 28.65 -2.28 -13.71
CA GLN A 72 29.99 -1.73 -13.85
C GLN A 72 30.85 -2.59 -14.78
N ILE A 73 30.86 -3.91 -14.58
CA ILE A 73 31.59 -4.86 -15.44
C ILE A 73 31.13 -4.73 -16.90
N LYS A 74 29.81 -4.72 -17.15
CA LYS A 74 29.25 -4.54 -18.50
C LYS A 74 29.68 -3.22 -19.13
N LEU A 75 29.75 -2.13 -18.33
CA LEU A 75 30.22 -0.84 -18.81
C LEU A 75 31.70 -0.88 -19.16
N TRP A 76 32.55 -1.45 -18.31
CA TRP A 76 33.97 -1.65 -18.60
C TRP A 76 34.21 -2.47 -19.86
N PHE A 77 33.43 -3.54 -20.08
CA PHE A 77 33.52 -4.32 -21.32
C PHE A 77 33.15 -3.53 -22.58
N LYS A 78 32.27 -2.53 -22.47
CA LYS A 78 31.97 -1.61 -23.60
C LYS A 78 33.08 -0.60 -23.86
N THR A 79 33.76 -0.14 -22.81
CA THR A 79 34.87 0.83 -22.92
C THR A 79 36.19 0.16 -23.32
N LEU A 80 36.36 -1.13 -23.02
CA LEU A 80 37.60 -1.87 -23.28
C LEU A 80 38.06 -1.86 -24.75
N PRO A 81 37.19 -2.03 -25.76
CA PRO A 81 37.59 -1.96 -27.17
C PRO A 81 38.16 -0.60 -27.56
N VAL A 82 37.58 0.49 -27.05
CA VAL A 82 38.06 1.86 -27.31
C VAL A 82 39.46 2.04 -26.74
N LYS A 83 39.69 1.58 -25.51
CA LYS A 83 41.03 1.61 -24.90
C LYS A 83 42.04 0.81 -25.71
N LYS A 84 41.67 -0.39 -26.17
CA LYS A 84 42.53 -1.23 -27.03
C LYS A 84 42.84 -0.57 -28.38
N ALA A 85 41.87 0.12 -28.98
CA ALA A 85 42.08 0.86 -30.23
C ALA A 85 43.07 2.01 -30.02
N LEU A 86 42.89 2.80 -28.94
CA LEU A 86 43.81 3.88 -28.58
C LEU A 86 45.23 3.38 -28.27
N ASP A 87 45.37 2.24 -27.58
CA ASP A 87 46.69 1.64 -27.36
C ASP A 87 47.37 1.25 -28.68
N ALA A 88 46.60 0.70 -29.63
CA ALA A 88 47.12 0.32 -30.94
C ALA A 88 47.57 1.55 -31.74
N GLU A 89 46.79 2.63 -31.71
CA GLU A 89 47.18 3.92 -32.31
C GLU A 89 48.45 4.49 -31.68
N LEU A 90 48.59 4.40 -30.36
CA LEU A 90 49.77 4.86 -29.64
C LEU A 90 51.02 4.07 -30.07
N VAL A 91 50.91 2.74 -30.19
CA VAL A 91 52.00 1.89 -30.70
C VAL A 91 52.37 2.28 -32.14
N VAL A 92 51.38 2.53 -33.01
CA VAL A 92 51.65 2.98 -34.38
C VAL A 92 52.38 4.33 -34.39
N LEU A 93 51.93 5.30 -33.59
CA LEU A 93 52.60 6.60 -33.47
C LEU A 93 54.02 6.46 -32.92
N GLN A 94 54.24 5.58 -31.95
CA GLN A 94 55.57 5.30 -31.39
C GLN A 94 56.51 4.76 -32.48
N ILE A 95 56.03 3.84 -33.32
CA ILE A 95 56.79 3.30 -34.46
C ILE A 95 57.06 4.38 -35.51
N GLN A 96 56.08 5.21 -35.84
CA GLN A 96 56.27 6.31 -36.78
C GLN A 96 57.30 7.33 -36.25
N TYR A 97 57.23 7.64 -34.96
CA TYR A 97 58.20 8.53 -34.31
C TYR A 97 59.61 7.94 -34.35
N SER A 98 59.78 6.65 -34.05
CA SER A 98 61.10 6.02 -34.15
C SER A 98 61.60 6.00 -35.59
N GLN A 99 60.75 5.69 -36.57
CA GLN A 99 61.12 5.76 -37.99
C GLN A 99 61.53 7.16 -38.42
N CYS A 100 60.81 8.19 -37.98
CA CYS A 100 61.20 9.58 -38.24
C CYS A 100 62.54 9.91 -37.57
N LYS A 101 62.76 9.45 -36.35
CA LYS A 101 64.01 9.65 -35.62
C LYS A 101 65.19 8.98 -36.33
N ASP A 102 65.04 7.71 -36.70
CA ASP A 102 66.06 6.94 -37.44
C ASP A 102 66.38 7.61 -38.77
N ARG A 103 65.35 8.10 -39.49
CA ARG A 103 65.55 8.82 -40.76
C ARG A 103 66.22 10.18 -40.59
N ILE A 104 65.97 10.87 -39.47
CA ILE A 104 66.70 12.10 -39.12
C ILE A 104 68.16 11.75 -38.83
N GLU A 105 68.43 10.72 -38.04
CA GLU A 105 69.79 10.25 -37.75
C GLU A 105 70.53 9.85 -39.04
N GLU A 106 69.88 9.12 -39.94
CA GLU A 106 70.43 8.79 -41.28
C GLU A 106 70.75 10.07 -42.08
N MET A 107 69.84 11.05 -42.10
CA MET A 107 70.06 12.32 -42.80
C MET A 107 71.18 13.14 -42.17
N GLU A 108 71.27 13.16 -40.83
CA GLU A 108 72.34 13.80 -40.08
C GLU A 108 73.69 13.14 -40.37
N GLU A 109 73.76 11.81 -40.41
CA GLU A 109 74.97 11.06 -40.75
C GLU A 109 75.44 11.39 -42.18
N ILE A 110 74.52 11.39 -43.17
CA ILE A 110 74.80 11.79 -44.55
C ILE A 110 75.29 13.25 -44.63
N LEU A 111 74.76 14.14 -43.78
CA LEU A 111 75.14 15.55 -43.73
C LEU A 111 76.45 15.82 -42.98
N VAL A 112 76.82 14.99 -42.00
CA VAL A 112 78.05 15.13 -41.22
C VAL A 112 79.26 14.57 -41.99
N ASP A 113 79.04 13.57 -42.85
CA ASP A 113 80.11 12.95 -43.63
C ASP A 113 80.77 13.94 -44.62
N LEU A 114 82.06 14.22 -44.41
CA LEU A 114 82.83 15.26 -45.13
C LEU A 114 83.25 14.84 -46.55
N THR A 115 83.08 13.55 -46.89
CA THR A 115 83.54 12.91 -48.13
C THR A 115 82.47 12.74 -49.20
N ASN A 116 81.20 13.06 -48.93
CA ASN A 116 80.10 12.93 -49.89
C ASN A 116 80.04 14.14 -50.85
N GLU A 117 80.44 13.94 -52.12
CA GLU A 117 80.27 14.91 -53.24
C GLU A 117 78.80 15.26 -53.51
N SER A 118 77.86 14.36 -53.18
CA SER A 118 76.41 14.56 -53.28
C SER A 118 75.82 15.53 -52.24
N ARG A 119 76.60 15.98 -51.25
CA ARG A 119 76.20 16.98 -50.25
C ARG A 119 76.06 18.38 -50.86
N LYS A 120 76.90 18.71 -51.85
CA LYS A 120 76.81 19.98 -52.56
C LYS A 120 75.85 19.82 -53.72
N ARG A 121 74.56 20.04 -53.44
CA ARG A 121 73.64 20.42 -54.51
C ARG A 121 73.92 21.88 -54.81
N ASP A 122 74.49 22.16 -55.98
CA ASP A 122 74.44 23.51 -56.55
C ASP A 122 72.97 23.83 -56.81
N LEU A 123 72.30 24.39 -55.80
CA LEU A 123 70.97 24.95 -55.94
C LEU A 123 71.16 26.18 -56.81
N GLY A 124 70.97 26.00 -58.11
CA GLY A 124 70.95 27.09 -59.05
C GLY A 124 70.02 28.18 -58.55
N GLY A 125 70.57 29.38 -58.41
CA GLY A 125 69.94 30.54 -57.83
C GLY A 125 71.03 31.57 -57.55
N LYS A 126 70.75 32.85 -57.77
CA LYS A 126 71.62 33.90 -57.27
C LYS A 126 71.25 34.11 -55.81
N ASP A 127 72.24 34.12 -54.92
CA ASP A 127 72.02 34.66 -53.58
C ASP A 127 71.52 36.08 -53.76
N PRO A 128 70.32 36.41 -53.24
CA PRO A 128 69.79 37.74 -53.37
C PRO A 128 70.80 38.69 -52.76
N SER A 129 71.21 39.68 -53.54
CA SER A 129 72.16 40.65 -53.08
C SER A 129 71.61 41.35 -51.82
N PRO A 130 72.46 41.84 -50.90
CA PRO A 130 72.02 42.60 -49.73
C PRO A 130 70.90 43.64 -50.01
N PRO A 131 70.92 44.39 -51.14
CA PRO A 131 69.81 45.31 -51.47
C PRO A 131 68.51 44.61 -51.91
N GLU A 132 68.57 43.42 -52.53
CA GLU A 132 67.36 42.64 -52.87
C GLU A 132 66.70 42.06 -51.61
N LEU A 133 67.50 41.62 -50.64
CA LEU A 133 67.01 41.20 -49.32
C LEU A 133 66.39 42.38 -48.56
N GLN A 134 67.03 43.54 -48.55
CA GLN A 134 66.48 44.76 -47.94
C GLN A 134 65.14 45.14 -48.56
N LYS A 135 65.05 45.15 -49.89
CA LYS A 135 63.78 45.40 -50.59
C LYS A 135 62.70 44.38 -50.25
N LYS A 136 63.07 43.11 -50.04
CA LYS A 136 62.11 42.07 -49.64
C LYS A 136 61.68 42.22 -48.18
N ILE A 137 62.58 42.63 -47.29
CA ILE A 137 62.27 42.97 -45.89
C ILE A 137 61.29 44.13 -45.85
N GLU A 138 61.55 45.22 -46.57
CA GLU A 138 60.65 46.37 -46.67
C GLU A 138 59.25 45.97 -47.18
N GLN A 139 59.17 45.08 -48.18
CA GLN A 139 57.89 44.54 -48.66
C GLN A 139 57.14 43.76 -47.57
N LEU A 140 57.84 42.90 -46.83
CA LEU A 140 57.26 42.11 -45.76
C LEU A 140 56.84 42.97 -44.57
N GLU A 141 57.57 44.03 -44.26
CA GLU A 141 57.19 45.02 -43.22
C GLU A 141 55.90 45.76 -43.60
N VAL A 142 55.74 46.15 -44.86
CA VAL A 142 54.49 46.74 -45.36
C VAL A 142 53.34 45.73 -45.35
N GLU A 143 53.59 44.46 -45.66
CA GLU A 143 52.57 43.42 -45.58
C GLU A 143 52.18 43.10 -44.12
N LEU A 144 53.15 43.11 -43.21
CA LEU A 144 52.94 42.88 -41.78
C LEU A 144 52.09 44.00 -41.17
N THR A 145 52.46 45.26 -41.41
CA THR A 145 51.68 46.42 -40.94
C THR A 145 50.24 46.40 -41.45
N ARG A 146 50.02 46.07 -42.73
CA ARG A 146 48.66 45.87 -43.29
C ARG A 146 47.88 44.74 -42.62
N LYS A 147 48.56 43.69 -42.16
CA LYS A 147 47.93 42.57 -41.45
C LYS A 147 47.59 42.95 -40.01
N GLU A 148 48.47 43.71 -39.35
CA GLU A 148 48.24 44.25 -38.00
C GLU A 148 47.07 45.23 -37.98
N GLU A 149 46.97 46.15 -38.95
CA GLU A 149 45.82 47.05 -39.09
C GLU A 149 44.50 46.27 -39.22
N LYS A 150 44.48 45.26 -40.10
CA LYS A 150 43.30 44.40 -40.27
C LYS A 150 42.95 43.60 -39.02
N LEU A 151 43.95 43.13 -38.28
CA LEU A 151 43.75 42.42 -37.02
C LEU A 151 43.04 43.34 -36.01
N LEU A 152 43.53 44.56 -35.85
CA LEU A 152 42.95 45.56 -34.94
C LEU A 152 41.51 45.92 -35.33
N GLU A 153 41.22 46.06 -36.63
CA GLU A 153 39.85 46.25 -37.10
C GLU A 153 38.94 45.06 -36.74
N THR A 154 39.42 43.82 -36.94
CA THR A 154 38.64 42.62 -36.60
C THR A 154 38.43 42.47 -35.10
N ASP A 155 39.41 42.83 -34.27
CA ASP A 155 39.31 42.77 -32.82
C ASP A 155 38.28 43.77 -32.30
N LEU A 156 38.27 45.00 -32.81
CA LEU A 156 37.25 46.00 -32.48
C LEU A 156 35.83 45.53 -32.83
N ILE A 157 35.66 44.91 -34.01
CA ILE A 157 34.37 44.33 -34.42
C ILE A 157 33.99 43.18 -33.49
N TYR A 158 34.94 42.31 -33.16
CA TYR A 158 34.72 41.17 -32.27
C TYR A 158 34.28 41.61 -30.87
N GLU A 159 34.94 42.61 -30.29
CA GLU A 159 34.57 43.19 -29.00
C GLU A 159 33.14 43.74 -29.04
N HIS A 160 32.81 44.50 -30.09
CA HIS A 160 31.47 45.07 -30.23
C HIS A 160 30.39 44.00 -30.38
N VAL A 161 30.62 42.97 -31.21
CA VAL A 161 29.70 41.83 -31.37
C VAL A 161 29.57 41.03 -30.07
N SER A 162 30.66 40.85 -29.33
CA SER A 162 30.64 40.16 -28.04
C SER A 162 29.80 40.92 -27.01
N GLN A 163 29.99 42.23 -26.89
CA GLN A 163 29.17 43.08 -26.01
C GLN A 163 27.69 43.06 -26.39
N LEU A 164 27.36 43.13 -27.69
CA LEU A 164 25.98 43.00 -28.17
C LEU A 164 25.38 41.64 -27.83
N THR A 165 26.14 40.58 -28.04
CA THR A 165 25.73 39.20 -27.74
C THR A 165 25.45 39.02 -26.25
N ASP A 166 26.31 39.56 -25.39
CA ASP A 166 26.15 39.45 -23.94
C ASP A 166 24.97 40.28 -23.44
N ARG A 167 24.70 41.46 -24.02
CA ARG A 167 23.47 42.22 -23.73
C ARG A 167 22.23 41.42 -24.11
N ILE A 168 22.19 40.83 -25.31
CA ILE A 168 21.06 40.00 -25.75
C ILE A 168 20.88 38.80 -24.80
N ARG A 169 21.97 38.13 -24.43
CA ARG A 169 21.95 37.00 -23.49
C ARG A 169 21.36 37.41 -22.14
N ALA A 170 21.81 38.53 -21.57
CA ALA A 170 21.29 39.04 -20.30
C ALA A 170 19.79 39.37 -20.38
N THR A 171 19.34 39.98 -21.48
CA THR A 171 17.88 40.24 -21.67
C THR A 171 17.08 38.94 -21.79
N ALA A 172 17.60 37.94 -22.49
CA ALA A 172 16.96 36.64 -22.63
C ALA A 172 16.89 35.90 -21.28
N GLU A 173 17.96 35.94 -20.48
CA GLU A 173 18.01 35.35 -19.14
C GLU A 173 17.02 36.02 -18.18
N ASN A 174 16.94 37.36 -18.19
CA ASN A 174 15.94 38.09 -17.40
C ASN A 174 14.50 37.72 -17.84
N GLY A 175 14.26 37.50 -19.14
CA GLY A 175 12.97 37.06 -19.66
C GLY A 175 12.57 35.63 -19.26
N LYS A 176 13.55 34.73 -19.09
CA LYS A 176 13.29 33.33 -18.65
C LYS A 176 12.64 33.28 -17.28
N GLN A 177 13.10 34.10 -16.32
CA GLN A 177 12.56 34.08 -14.96
C GLN A 177 11.10 34.57 -14.92
N GLY A 178 10.77 35.63 -15.67
CA GLY A 178 9.38 36.10 -15.82
C GLY A 178 8.47 35.04 -16.44
N THR A 179 8.96 34.35 -17.48
CA THR A 179 8.22 33.27 -18.14
C THR A 179 7.96 32.09 -17.20
N LEU A 180 8.95 31.73 -16.37
CA LEU A 180 8.82 30.67 -15.38
C LEU A 180 7.79 31.02 -14.29
N LEU A 181 7.82 32.23 -13.75
CA LEU A 181 6.82 32.70 -12.79
C LEU A 181 5.40 32.66 -13.38
N LEU A 182 5.25 33.09 -14.63
CA LEU A 182 3.96 33.01 -15.34
C LEU A 182 3.49 31.56 -15.49
N ALA A 183 4.38 30.64 -15.89
CA ALA A 183 4.07 29.22 -16.02
C ALA A 183 3.64 28.59 -14.66
N MET A 184 4.33 28.91 -13.58
CA MET A 184 3.95 28.50 -12.22
C MET A 184 2.55 29.01 -11.87
N ARG A 185 2.25 30.28 -12.15
CA ARG A 185 0.94 30.86 -11.87
C ARG A 185 -0.18 30.23 -12.70
N ILE A 186 0.09 29.92 -13.96
CA ILE A 186 -0.85 29.19 -14.84
C ILE A 186 -1.13 27.80 -14.27
N ASN A 187 -0.11 27.07 -13.82
CA ASN A 187 -0.28 25.75 -13.23
C ASN A 187 -1.13 25.79 -11.95
N GLU A 188 -0.93 26.79 -11.09
CA GLU A 188 -1.77 27.01 -9.91
C GLU A 188 -3.23 27.26 -10.29
N LEU A 189 -3.47 28.11 -11.31
CA LEU A 189 -4.82 28.40 -11.79
C LEU A 189 -5.47 27.15 -12.39
N GLN A 190 -4.75 26.36 -13.17
CA GLN A 190 -5.24 25.08 -13.70
C GLN A 190 -5.63 24.11 -12.59
N LYS A 191 -4.83 24.02 -11.52
CA LYS A 191 -5.17 23.21 -10.34
C LYS A 191 -6.48 23.69 -9.70
N LYS A 192 -6.61 25.00 -9.46
CA LYS A 192 -7.84 25.59 -8.91
C LYS A 192 -9.04 25.33 -9.80
N ILE A 193 -8.90 25.43 -11.12
CA ILE A 193 -9.96 25.11 -12.07
C ILE A 193 -10.37 23.64 -11.94
N LYS A 194 -9.41 22.70 -11.98
CA LYS A 194 -9.69 21.26 -11.81
C LYS A 194 -10.42 20.95 -10.50
N ASP A 195 -9.99 21.56 -9.39
CA ASP A 195 -10.62 21.39 -8.09
C ASP A 195 -12.07 21.91 -8.09
N ARG A 196 -12.31 23.07 -8.71
CA ARG A 196 -13.66 23.64 -8.88
C ARG A 196 -14.52 22.78 -9.79
N THR A 197 -14.00 22.27 -10.90
CA THR A 197 -14.72 21.36 -11.80
C THR A 197 -15.12 20.07 -11.07
N LYS A 198 -14.24 19.51 -10.22
CA LYS A 198 -14.57 18.34 -9.40
C LYS A 198 -15.69 18.63 -8.40
N LYS A 199 -15.66 19.78 -7.73
CA LYS A 199 -16.74 20.23 -6.85
C LYS A 199 -18.05 20.42 -7.61
N MET A 200 -17.99 21.02 -8.80
CA MET A 200 -19.16 21.19 -9.66
C MET A 200 -19.75 19.84 -10.09
N MET A 201 -18.92 18.87 -10.48
CA MET A 201 -19.37 17.51 -10.80
C MET A 201 -20.06 16.84 -9.60
N ALA A 202 -19.51 16.98 -8.39
CA ALA A 202 -20.14 16.45 -7.18
C ALA A 202 -21.52 17.09 -6.93
N LEU A 203 -21.62 18.41 -7.03
CA LEU A 203 -22.89 19.13 -6.88
C LEU A 203 -23.92 18.73 -7.96
N VAL A 204 -23.48 18.55 -9.21
CA VAL A 204 -24.35 18.08 -10.30
C VAL A 204 -24.86 16.66 -10.02
N ALA A 205 -24.02 15.77 -9.48
CA ALA A 205 -24.42 14.42 -9.09
C ALA A 205 -25.39 14.43 -7.90
N GLU A 206 -25.15 15.28 -6.90
CA GLU A 206 -26.09 15.47 -5.79
C GLU A 206 -27.44 15.99 -6.30
N LEU A 207 -27.43 17.01 -7.15
CA LEU A 207 -28.64 17.57 -7.74
C LEU A 207 -29.41 16.51 -8.53
N SER A 208 -28.73 15.71 -9.35
CA SER A 208 -29.39 14.67 -10.15
C SER A 208 -30.02 13.58 -9.27
N MET A 209 -29.37 13.20 -8.17
CA MET A 209 -29.96 12.31 -7.16
C MET A 209 -31.21 12.93 -6.53
N LYS A 210 -31.16 14.20 -6.14
CA LYS A 210 -32.31 14.89 -5.55
C LYS A 210 -33.46 15.03 -6.56
N GLN A 211 -33.16 15.36 -7.81
CA GLN A 211 -34.13 15.39 -8.90
C GLN A 211 -34.78 14.02 -9.12
N ALA A 212 -34.00 12.94 -9.13
CA ALA A 212 -34.52 11.58 -9.26
C ALA A 212 -35.46 11.21 -8.10
N VAL A 213 -35.11 11.59 -6.86
CA VAL A 213 -35.99 11.39 -5.69
C VAL A 213 -37.27 12.21 -5.81
N ALA A 214 -37.18 13.48 -6.22
CA ALA A 214 -38.35 14.32 -6.42
C ALA A 214 -39.30 13.75 -7.49
N ILE A 215 -38.76 13.25 -8.60
CA ILE A 215 -39.55 12.60 -9.66
C ILE A 215 -40.23 11.33 -9.14
N LYS A 216 -39.53 10.50 -8.35
CA LYS A 216 -40.10 9.30 -7.73
C LYS A 216 -41.25 9.65 -6.79
N LEU A 217 -41.06 10.61 -5.88
CA LEU A 217 -42.10 11.06 -4.95
C LEU A 217 -43.29 11.67 -5.68
N GLN A 218 -43.07 12.45 -6.74
CA GLN A 218 -44.15 12.96 -7.59
C GLN A 218 -44.94 11.83 -8.27
N LYS A 219 -44.26 10.78 -8.71
CA LYS A 219 -44.93 9.60 -9.25
C LYS A 219 -45.77 8.90 -8.18
N GLU A 220 -45.21 8.63 -7.00
CA GLU A 220 -45.96 8.01 -5.90
C GLU A 220 -47.17 8.85 -5.46
N MET A 221 -47.04 10.18 -5.44
CA MET A 221 -48.15 11.09 -5.18
C MET A 221 -49.27 10.94 -6.22
N ARG A 222 -48.92 10.87 -7.51
CA ARG A 222 -49.89 10.64 -8.59
C ARG A 222 -50.55 9.27 -8.45
N ASP A 223 -49.75 8.20 -8.29
CA ASP A 223 -50.24 6.82 -8.16
C ASP A 223 -51.20 6.68 -6.96
N LYS A 224 -50.87 7.29 -5.81
CA LYS A 224 -51.75 7.31 -4.62
C LYS A 224 -53.00 8.15 -4.81
N ALA A 225 -52.91 9.30 -5.49
CA ALA A 225 -54.07 10.14 -5.78
C ALA A 225 -55.05 9.42 -6.71
N GLU A 226 -54.54 8.75 -7.76
CA GLU A 226 -55.33 7.90 -8.64
C GLU A 226 -55.99 6.76 -7.88
N PHE A 227 -55.24 6.08 -7.01
CA PHE A 227 -55.79 5.04 -6.15
C PHE A 227 -56.90 5.54 -5.23
N LEU A 228 -56.70 6.68 -4.56
CA LEU A 228 -57.73 7.30 -3.71
C LEU A 228 -58.96 7.70 -4.50
N MET A 229 -58.79 8.22 -5.73
CA MET A 229 -59.91 8.54 -6.62
C MET A 229 -60.72 7.28 -6.97
N ILE A 230 -60.06 6.17 -7.29
CA ILE A 230 -60.71 4.88 -7.56
C ILE A 230 -61.48 4.39 -6.33
N VAL A 231 -60.85 4.42 -5.14
CA VAL A 231 -61.48 3.98 -3.90
C VAL A 231 -62.68 4.87 -3.54
N SER A 232 -62.52 6.19 -3.63
CA SER A 232 -63.60 7.16 -3.35
C SER A 232 -64.79 6.93 -4.28
N SER A 233 -64.54 6.81 -5.59
CA SER A 233 -65.60 6.49 -6.56
C SER A 233 -66.31 5.17 -6.28
N ARG A 234 -65.62 4.15 -5.73
CA ARG A 234 -66.25 2.88 -5.36
C ARG A 234 -67.10 3.02 -4.10
N ILE A 235 -66.62 3.77 -3.12
CA ILE A 235 -67.35 4.06 -1.87
C ILE A 235 -68.62 4.84 -2.19
N ASP A 236 -68.54 5.87 -3.05
CA ASP A 236 -69.70 6.65 -3.50
C ASP A 236 -70.75 5.78 -4.21
N GLN A 237 -70.30 4.72 -4.89
CA GLN A 237 -71.15 3.71 -5.53
C GLN A 237 -71.62 2.60 -4.57
N GLY A 238 -71.26 2.65 -3.28
CA GLY A 238 -71.58 1.63 -2.28
C GLY A 238 -70.88 0.28 -2.50
N ARG A 239 -69.81 0.24 -3.30
CA ARG A 239 -69.04 -0.97 -3.59
C ARG A 239 -67.90 -1.16 -2.60
N PRO A 240 -67.52 -2.40 -2.25
CA PRO A 240 -66.41 -2.64 -1.33
C PRO A 240 -65.07 -2.16 -1.91
N PRO A 241 -64.11 -1.76 -1.04
CA PRO A 241 -62.75 -1.42 -1.44
C PRO A 241 -62.07 -2.55 -2.25
N PRO A 242 -61.01 -2.23 -3.03
CA PRO A 242 -60.23 -3.24 -3.74
C PRO A 242 -59.71 -4.35 -2.81
N LYS A 243 -59.71 -5.61 -3.30
CA LYS A 243 -59.28 -6.79 -2.53
C LYS A 243 -57.85 -6.66 -2.00
N GLU A 244 -56.98 -5.99 -2.75
CA GLU A 244 -55.59 -5.73 -2.33
C GLU A 244 -55.54 -4.87 -1.06
N THR A 245 -56.40 -3.86 -0.96
CA THR A 245 -56.52 -2.99 0.22
C THR A 245 -57.03 -3.75 1.44
N GLU A 246 -58.00 -4.65 1.24
CA GLU A 246 -58.51 -5.53 2.29
C GLU A 246 -57.42 -6.48 2.80
N MET A 247 -56.64 -7.08 1.89
CA MET A 247 -55.52 -7.94 2.26
C MET A 247 -54.42 -7.19 3.02
N GLU A 248 -54.10 -5.96 2.62
CA GLU A 248 -53.15 -5.10 3.33
C GLU A 248 -53.66 -4.73 4.72
N TRP A 249 -54.94 -4.39 4.84
CA TRP A 249 -55.57 -4.11 6.14
C TRP A 249 -55.52 -5.31 7.09
N LEU A 250 -55.85 -6.50 6.59
CA LEU A 250 -55.76 -7.74 7.36
C LEU A 250 -54.32 -8.05 7.80
N LYS A 251 -53.31 -7.71 6.97
CA LYS A 251 -51.89 -7.82 7.36
C LYS A 251 -51.55 -6.85 8.49
N VAL A 252 -52.02 -5.60 8.42
CA VAL A 252 -51.81 -4.60 9.48
C VAL A 252 -52.41 -5.08 10.80
N LEU A 253 -53.68 -5.53 10.78
CA LEU A 253 -54.34 -6.07 11.97
C LEU A 253 -53.60 -7.28 12.56
N ARG A 254 -53.10 -8.18 11.69
CA ARG A 254 -52.29 -9.33 12.13
C ARG A 254 -51.00 -8.86 12.81
N ASN A 255 -50.28 -7.93 12.18
CA ASN A 255 -49.01 -7.42 12.71
C ASN A 255 -49.21 -6.68 14.02
N GLU A 256 -50.28 -5.90 14.15
CA GLU A 256 -50.63 -5.20 15.38
C GLU A 256 -51.00 -6.18 16.51
N LYS A 257 -51.72 -7.27 16.18
CA LYS A 257 -52.01 -8.34 17.14
C LYS A 257 -50.73 -9.02 17.61
N VAL A 258 -49.84 -9.39 16.68
CA VAL A 258 -48.53 -9.99 17.01
C VAL A 258 -47.68 -9.03 17.86
N TYR A 259 -47.68 -7.73 17.53
CA TYR A 259 -46.96 -6.74 18.32
C TYR A 259 -47.52 -6.62 19.73
N ARG A 260 -48.85 -6.57 19.89
CA ARG A 260 -49.52 -6.56 21.19
C ARG A 260 -49.18 -7.81 22.00
N GLU A 261 -49.32 -8.99 21.41
CA GLU A 261 -48.99 -10.26 22.05
C GLU A 261 -47.51 -10.33 22.45
N ALA A 262 -46.60 -9.81 21.63
CA ALA A 262 -45.17 -9.75 21.95
C ALA A 262 -44.86 -8.78 23.10
N VAL A 263 -45.53 -7.63 23.14
CA VAL A 263 -45.40 -6.67 24.25
C VAL A 263 -45.97 -7.26 25.54
N GLU A 264 -47.14 -7.90 25.48
CA GLU A 264 -47.76 -8.57 26.63
C GLU A 264 -46.95 -9.78 27.12
N ALA A 265 -46.34 -10.55 26.22
CA ALA A 265 -45.46 -11.66 26.58
C ALA A 265 -44.19 -11.16 27.27
N ARG A 266 -43.58 -10.08 26.77
CA ARG A 266 -42.43 -9.43 27.43
C ARG A 266 -42.79 -8.86 28.79
N ALA A 267 -43.97 -8.26 28.93
CA ALA A 267 -44.46 -7.75 30.22
C ALA A 267 -44.72 -8.87 31.23
N ARG A 268 -45.31 -10.00 30.78
CA ARG A 268 -45.49 -11.21 31.59
C ARG A 268 -44.16 -11.81 32.04
N GLN A 269 -43.20 -11.96 31.13
CA GLN A 269 -41.85 -12.42 31.45
C GLN A 269 -41.17 -11.51 32.48
N ALA A 270 -41.27 -10.19 32.32
CA ALA A 270 -40.70 -9.24 33.28
C ALA A 270 -41.37 -9.32 34.67
N ALA A 271 -42.70 -9.51 34.72
CA ALA A 271 -43.43 -9.68 35.97
C ALA A 271 -43.14 -11.03 36.66
N GLU A 272 -42.96 -12.11 35.89
CA GLU A 272 -42.52 -13.42 36.38
C GLU A 272 -41.08 -13.36 36.91
N GLU A 273 -40.17 -12.68 36.21
CA GLU A 273 -38.82 -12.41 36.70
C GLU A 273 -38.82 -11.58 38.00
N GLU A 274 -39.74 -10.62 38.13
CA GLU A 274 -39.89 -9.79 39.32
C GLU A 274 -40.52 -10.55 40.49
N GLN A 275 -41.52 -11.40 40.26
CA GLN A 275 -42.10 -12.31 41.28
C GLN A 275 -41.11 -13.40 41.70
N ALA A 276 -40.25 -13.87 40.80
CA ALA A 276 -39.17 -14.81 41.09
C ALA A 276 -38.04 -14.17 41.93
N ARG A 277 -38.00 -12.84 42.08
CA ARG A 277 -37.12 -12.15 43.03
C ARG A 277 -37.66 -12.26 44.46
N LEU A 278 -37.66 -13.47 45.02
CA LEU A 278 -37.73 -13.65 46.48
C LEU A 278 -36.36 -13.35 47.11
N PRO A 279 -36.28 -12.72 48.30
CA PRO A 279 -35.00 -12.39 48.93
C PRO A 279 -34.19 -13.66 49.25
N GLY A 280 -33.09 -13.89 48.52
CA GLY A 280 -32.14 -14.98 48.77
C GLY A 280 -31.83 -15.90 47.58
N HIS A 281 -32.42 -15.70 46.39
CA HIS A 281 -32.15 -16.54 45.22
C HIS A 281 -31.14 -15.89 44.25
N VAL A 282 -30.15 -16.66 43.78
CA VAL A 282 -29.15 -16.22 42.79
C VAL A 282 -29.78 -16.28 41.39
N LEU A 283 -29.77 -15.16 40.67
CA LEU A 283 -30.33 -15.05 39.33
C LEU A 283 -29.45 -15.80 38.31
N THR A 284 -29.96 -16.88 37.72
CA THR A 284 -29.31 -17.60 36.62
C THR A 284 -30.27 -17.77 35.45
N THR A 285 -29.83 -17.45 34.23
CA THR A 285 -30.60 -17.65 32.98
C THR A 285 -30.60 -19.10 32.47
N ALA A 286 -30.05 -20.04 33.24
CA ALA A 286 -30.01 -21.46 32.88
C ALA A 286 -31.32 -22.13 33.32
N GLU A 287 -31.94 -22.93 32.43
CA GLU A 287 -33.08 -23.78 32.80
C GLU A 287 -32.68 -24.69 33.98
N PRO A 288 -33.42 -24.69 35.11
CA PRO A 288 -33.11 -25.55 36.24
C PRO A 288 -33.26 -27.01 35.80
N ARG A 289 -32.21 -27.81 36.01
CA ARG A 289 -32.23 -29.23 35.65
C ARG A 289 -33.26 -29.94 36.54
N PRO A 290 -34.17 -30.75 35.99
CA PRO A 290 -35.01 -31.63 36.79
C PRO A 290 -34.11 -32.55 37.62
N THR A 291 -34.08 -32.35 38.94
CA THR A 291 -33.20 -33.09 39.85
C THR A 291 -33.77 -34.43 40.29
N ALA A 292 -35.06 -34.65 40.04
CA ALA A 292 -35.77 -35.86 40.43
C ALA A 292 -36.72 -36.33 39.33
N TYR A 293 -36.90 -37.65 39.21
CA TYR A 293 -37.97 -38.23 38.42
C TYR A 293 -39.08 -38.76 39.33
N VAL A 294 -40.29 -38.81 38.79
CA VAL A 294 -41.41 -39.50 39.44
C VAL A 294 -41.49 -40.89 38.79
N PRO A 295 -41.31 -41.99 39.53
CA PRO A 295 -41.44 -43.33 38.97
C PRO A 295 -42.92 -43.65 38.64
N ASP A 296 -43.18 -44.22 37.46
CA ASP A 296 -44.53 -44.59 36.97
C ASP A 296 -44.92 -46.05 37.27
N ASP A 297 -44.17 -46.76 38.13
CA ASP A 297 -44.46 -48.16 38.48
C ASP A 297 -45.55 -48.29 39.57
N GLU A 298 -46.55 -49.15 39.34
CA GLU A 298 -47.74 -49.35 40.21
C GLU A 298 -47.46 -49.74 41.68
N TYR A 299 -46.22 -50.15 42.01
CA TYR A 299 -45.82 -50.56 43.36
C TYR A 299 -44.96 -49.52 44.09
N SER A 300 -44.81 -48.30 43.54
CA SER A 300 -44.02 -47.23 44.14
C SER A 300 -44.83 -45.94 44.32
N LEU A 301 -44.71 -45.30 45.50
CA LEU A 301 -45.36 -44.02 45.76
C LEU A 301 -44.81 -42.93 44.80
N PRO A 302 -45.65 -42.01 44.28
CA PRO A 302 -45.26 -40.96 43.34
C PRO A 302 -44.52 -39.82 44.05
N VAL A 303 -43.43 -40.17 44.73
CA VAL A 303 -42.55 -39.23 45.43
C VAL A 303 -41.35 -38.98 44.51
N PRO A 304 -41.01 -37.72 44.21
CA PRO A 304 -39.85 -37.38 43.38
C PRO A 304 -38.57 -37.99 43.95
N ARG A 305 -37.93 -38.89 43.19
CA ARG A 305 -36.67 -39.52 43.57
C ARG A 305 -35.51 -38.85 42.85
N PRO A 306 -34.43 -38.49 43.56
CA PRO A 306 -33.27 -37.88 42.93
C PRO A 306 -32.67 -38.85 41.92
N TYR A 307 -32.25 -38.33 40.77
CA TYR A 307 -31.45 -39.11 39.83
C TYR A 307 -30.13 -39.46 40.52
N GLY A 308 -29.83 -40.76 40.65
CA GLY A 308 -28.58 -41.23 41.26
C GLY A 308 -27.34 -40.89 40.41
N ALA A 309 -26.22 -41.60 40.62
CA ALA A 309 -24.95 -41.33 39.92
C ALA A 309 -25.04 -41.37 38.37
N LEU A 310 -26.10 -41.96 37.81
CA LEU A 310 -26.39 -42.03 36.38
C LEU A 310 -27.53 -41.08 35.99
N ALA A 311 -27.39 -39.79 36.30
CA ALA A 311 -28.40 -38.80 35.94
C ALA A 311 -28.50 -38.61 34.42
N PRO A 312 -29.72 -38.56 33.85
CA PRO A 312 -29.90 -38.33 32.44
C PRO A 312 -29.36 -36.94 32.06
N PHE A 313 -28.40 -36.93 31.16
CA PHE A 313 -27.84 -35.71 30.60
C PHE A 313 -28.68 -35.27 29.41
N LYS A 314 -29.25 -34.05 29.45
CA LYS A 314 -29.84 -33.41 28.26
C LYS A 314 -28.69 -33.00 27.34
N PRO A 315 -28.55 -33.58 26.13
CA PRO A 315 -27.54 -33.15 25.18
C PRO A 315 -27.70 -31.65 24.92
N SER A 316 -26.59 -30.91 24.90
CA SER A 316 -26.62 -29.50 24.50
C SER A 316 -27.24 -29.38 23.12
N GLU A 317 -28.21 -28.48 22.95
CA GLU A 317 -28.79 -28.26 21.63
C GLU A 317 -27.70 -27.91 20.64
N PRO A 318 -27.71 -28.53 19.44
CA PRO A 318 -26.70 -28.25 18.43
C PRO A 318 -26.75 -26.75 18.10
N GLY A 319 -25.68 -26.03 18.45
CA GLY A 319 -25.62 -24.59 18.25
C GLY A 319 -25.78 -24.22 16.76
N SER A 320 -26.26 -23.01 16.49
CA SER A 320 -26.51 -22.50 15.12
C SER A 320 -25.32 -22.65 14.17
N ASN A 321 -24.10 -22.79 14.70
CA ASN A 321 -22.85 -23.01 13.96
C ASN A 321 -22.68 -24.43 13.38
N MET A 322 -23.48 -25.42 13.79
CA MET A 322 -23.38 -26.80 13.27
C MET A 322 -23.83 -26.97 11.81
N ARG A 323 -24.47 -25.96 11.21
CA ARG A 323 -24.83 -25.95 9.78
C ARG A 323 -23.62 -26.03 8.83
N HIS A 324 -22.42 -25.73 9.33
CA HIS A 324 -21.18 -25.68 8.53
C HIS A 324 -20.30 -26.95 8.67
N PHE A 325 -20.64 -27.90 9.55
CA PHE A 325 -19.90 -29.17 9.69
C PHE A 325 -20.38 -30.19 8.63
N ARG A 326 -19.51 -30.56 7.68
CA ARG A 326 -19.74 -31.65 6.73
C ARG A 326 -19.04 -32.92 7.21
N LYS A 327 -19.76 -34.05 7.28
CA LYS A 327 -19.15 -35.34 7.62
C LYS A 327 -18.13 -35.74 6.55
N PRO A 328 -16.92 -36.22 6.90
CA PRO A 328 -15.93 -36.65 5.93
C PRO A 328 -16.44 -37.87 5.14
N ILE A 329 -16.25 -37.86 3.83
CA ILE A 329 -16.62 -38.97 2.95
C ILE A 329 -15.56 -40.06 3.12
N ILE A 330 -15.94 -41.18 3.71
CA ILE A 330 -15.07 -42.36 3.86
C ILE A 330 -14.88 -42.96 2.46
N LYS A 331 -13.65 -42.97 1.94
CA LYS A 331 -13.34 -43.63 0.67
C LYS A 331 -13.44 -45.15 0.85
N PRO A 332 -14.02 -45.89 -0.10
CA PRO A 332 -14.05 -47.34 -0.03
C PRO A 332 -12.61 -47.88 -0.08
N ILE A 333 -12.33 -48.84 0.80
CA ILE A 333 -11.06 -49.58 0.80
C ILE A 333 -11.19 -50.62 -0.32
N GLU A 334 -10.36 -50.49 -1.35
CA GLU A 334 -10.21 -51.53 -2.36
C GLU A 334 -9.51 -52.73 -1.70
N ILE A 335 -10.14 -53.91 -1.76
CA ILE A 335 -9.55 -55.20 -1.40
C ILE A 335 -9.14 -55.91 -2.68
#